data_AF-A0A8T5RTW6-F1
#
_entry.id   AF-A0A8T5RTW6-F1
#
_cell.length_a   1.000
_cell.length_b   1.000
_cell.length_c   1.000
_cell.angle_alpha   90.00
_cell.angle_beta   90.00
_cell.angle_gamma   90.00
#
_symmetry.space_group_name_H-M   'P 1'
#
loop_
_entity.id
_entity.type
_entity.pdbx_description
1 polymer ?
#
loop_
_entity_poly.entity_id
_entity_poly.type
_entity_poly.pdbx_seq_one_letter_code
_entity_poly.pdbx_strand_id
1 'polypeptide(L)'
;MEQAYKASSKILEKRMGKERPMDLEILKKVSESSIIIVTGSYDKIEMVLDMIKVPYVLIQPNEVGQIELRPDQILIINCPGDVYDEALPKVHTFVKQGGFLFTTDWALQNILEKIFPEFVKYNQRPTGDDCVAVQVVDKTNKFLEGLFKADE
;
A
#
# COMPACT_ATOMS: atom_id res chain seq x y z
N MET A 1 7.81 6.50 -17.57
CA MET A 1 7.60 6.41 -16.11
C MET A 1 8.90 6.21 -15.33
N GLU A 2 9.76 5.26 -15.71
CA GLU A 2 10.98 4.91 -14.94
C GLU A 2 11.87 6.13 -14.58
N GLN A 3 12.13 7.03 -15.52
CA GLN A 3 12.93 8.24 -15.25
C GLN A 3 12.30 9.16 -14.19
N ALA A 4 10.97 9.31 -14.21
CA ALA A 4 10.25 10.11 -13.22
C ALA A 4 10.38 9.49 -11.82
N TYR A 5 10.21 8.16 -11.72
CA TYR A 5 10.40 7.46 -10.46
C TYR A 5 11.86 7.51 -9.95
N LYS A 6 12.87 7.46 -10.84
CA LYS A 6 14.29 7.63 -10.47
C LYS A 6 14.54 9.01 -9.89
N ALA A 7 13.98 10.04 -10.51
CA ALA A 7 14.11 11.41 -10.03
C ALA A 7 13.45 11.58 -8.66
N SER A 8 12.21 11.13 -8.51
CA SER A 8 11.45 11.22 -7.26
C SER A 8 12.15 10.48 -6.11
N SER A 9 12.65 9.27 -6.33
CA SER A 9 13.39 8.49 -5.33
C SER A 9 14.61 9.23 -4.80
N LYS A 10 15.44 9.81 -5.69
CA LYS A 10 16.62 10.60 -5.30
C LYS A 10 16.27 11.85 -4.51
N ILE A 11 15.19 12.53 -4.90
CA ILE A 11 14.70 13.72 -4.19
C ILE A 11 14.24 13.34 -2.78
N LEU A 12 13.46 12.26 -2.67
CA LEU A 12 12.96 11.74 -1.39
C LEU A 12 14.11 11.37 -0.46
N GLU A 13 15.08 10.56 -0.92
CA GLU A 13 16.22 10.13 -0.09
C GLU A 13 17.03 11.33 0.41
N LYS A 14 17.32 12.31 -0.47
CA LYS A 14 18.06 13.52 -0.10
C LYS A 14 17.28 14.39 0.89
N ARG A 15 15.95 14.47 0.76
CA ARG A 15 15.08 15.22 1.66
C ARG A 15 15.00 14.55 3.03
N MET A 16 14.74 13.25 3.07
CA MET A 16 14.72 12.46 4.32
C MET A 16 16.06 12.51 5.04
N GLY A 17 17.19 12.44 4.32
CA GLY A 17 18.51 12.55 4.94
C GLY A 17 18.77 13.89 5.66
N LYS A 18 18.06 14.95 5.27
CA LYS A 18 18.15 16.26 5.93
C LYS A 18 17.09 16.46 7.01
N GLU A 19 15.85 16.12 6.70
CA GLU A 19 14.68 16.46 7.52
C GLU A 19 14.33 15.35 8.52
N ARG A 20 14.57 14.08 8.16
CA ARG A 20 14.11 12.89 8.89
C ARG A 20 15.18 11.76 8.89
N PRO A 21 16.40 12.02 9.39
CA PRO A 21 17.52 11.09 9.28
C PRO A 21 17.28 9.74 9.99
N MET A 22 16.61 9.74 11.15
CA MET A 22 16.27 8.52 11.87
C MET A 22 15.31 7.64 11.06
N ASP A 23 14.32 8.22 10.39
CA ASP A 23 13.37 7.48 9.56
C ASP A 23 14.05 6.86 8.35
N LEU A 24 15.02 7.57 7.76
CA LEU A 24 15.84 7.02 6.68
C LEU A 24 16.67 5.82 7.15
N GLU A 25 17.19 5.84 8.38
CA GLU A 25 17.89 4.68 8.95
C GLU A 25 16.95 3.50 9.20
N ILE A 26 15.73 3.75 9.69
CA ILE A 26 14.71 2.72 9.86
C ILE A 26 14.35 2.10 8.52
N LEU A 27 14.13 2.93 7.49
CA LEU A 27 13.81 2.48 6.13
C LEU A 27 14.90 1.54 5.57
N LYS A 28 16.18 1.85 5.84
CA LYS A 28 17.32 1.02 5.43
C LYS A 28 17.42 -0.32 6.17
N LYS A 29 16.70 -0.49 7.28
CA LYS A 29 16.68 -1.72 8.10
C LYS A 29 15.47 -2.61 7.80
N VAL A 30 14.60 -2.21 6.87
CA VAL A 30 13.44 -3.03 6.47
C VAL A 30 13.93 -4.36 5.92
N SER A 31 13.44 -5.46 6.49
CA SER A 31 13.69 -6.80 5.95
C SER A 31 12.75 -7.08 4.79
N GLU A 32 13.16 -7.88 3.82
CA GLU A 32 12.32 -8.30 2.68
C GLU A 32 10.98 -8.91 3.15
N SER A 33 11.02 -9.71 4.21
CA SER A 33 9.83 -10.32 4.78
C SER A 33 8.88 -9.34 5.49
N SER A 34 9.23 -8.06 5.62
CA SER A 34 8.37 -7.07 6.30
C SER A 34 7.23 -6.59 5.40
N ILE A 35 7.40 -6.68 4.07
CA ILE A 35 6.44 -6.23 3.08
C ILE A 35 6.16 -7.38 2.13
N ILE A 36 4.91 -7.80 2.04
CA ILE A 36 4.43 -8.80 1.10
C ILE A 36 3.54 -8.09 0.08
N ILE A 37 3.81 -8.29 -1.20
CA ILE A 37 3.02 -7.75 -2.30
C ILE A 37 2.33 -8.91 -3.01
N VAL A 38 1.02 -8.84 -3.11
CA VAL A 38 0.23 -9.70 -3.99
C VAL A 38 0.13 -9.02 -5.34
N THR A 39 0.55 -9.73 -6.39
CA THR A 39 0.50 -9.23 -7.76
C THR A 39 -0.92 -8.87 -8.17
N GLY A 40 -1.02 -7.83 -9.01
CA GLY A 40 -2.25 -7.39 -9.66
C GLY A 40 -2.02 -7.18 -11.14
N SER A 41 -3.09 -6.95 -11.90
CA SER A 41 -3.01 -6.70 -13.34
C SER A 41 -2.81 -5.22 -13.68
N TYR A 42 -3.19 -4.31 -12.78
CA TYR A 42 -3.15 -2.86 -13.02
C TYR A 42 -2.00 -2.18 -12.29
N ASP A 43 -2.05 -2.18 -10.95
CA ASP A 43 -1.03 -1.52 -10.14
C ASP A 43 0.25 -2.34 -10.04
N LYS A 44 1.37 -1.61 -9.94
CA LYS A 44 2.74 -2.16 -9.85
C LYS A 44 3.56 -1.45 -8.78
N ILE A 45 3.10 -1.52 -7.53
CA ILE A 45 3.77 -0.87 -6.39
C ILE A 45 5.21 -1.37 -6.18
N GLU A 46 5.49 -2.61 -6.57
CA GLU A 46 6.82 -3.23 -6.55
C GLU A 46 7.84 -2.38 -7.31
N MET A 47 7.43 -1.76 -8.42
CA MET A 47 8.29 -0.86 -9.19
C MET A 47 8.66 0.39 -8.41
N VAL A 48 7.77 0.89 -7.54
CA VAL A 48 8.07 2.05 -6.69
C VAL A 48 9.05 1.63 -5.59
N LEU A 49 8.81 0.49 -4.94
CA LEU A 49 9.66 -0.03 -3.88
C LEU A 49 11.08 -0.38 -4.35
N ASP A 50 11.23 -1.00 -5.53
CA ASP A 50 12.53 -1.24 -6.18
C ASP A 50 13.35 0.05 -6.30
N MET A 51 12.67 1.12 -6.67
CA MET A 51 13.28 2.41 -7.00
C MET A 51 13.73 3.19 -5.77
N ILE A 52 13.04 2.99 -4.65
CA ILE A 52 13.48 3.49 -3.33
C ILE A 52 14.29 2.45 -2.54
N LYS A 53 14.61 1.30 -3.16
CA LYS A 53 15.41 0.21 -2.59
C LYS A 53 14.86 -0.36 -1.30
N VAL A 54 13.53 -0.43 -1.20
CA VAL A 54 12.85 -1.09 -0.09
C VAL A 54 12.57 -2.54 -0.50
N PRO A 55 13.07 -3.53 0.25
CA PRO A 55 12.88 -4.94 -0.12
C PRO A 55 11.45 -5.40 0.21
N TYR A 56 10.96 -6.37 -0.57
CA TYR A 56 9.63 -6.95 -0.44
C TYR A 56 9.62 -8.39 -0.95
N VAL A 57 8.66 -9.19 -0.50
CA VAL A 57 8.33 -10.49 -1.09
C VAL A 57 7.17 -10.32 -2.07
N LEU A 58 7.33 -10.78 -3.31
CA LEU A 58 6.28 -10.75 -4.33
C LEU A 58 5.63 -12.13 -4.47
N ILE A 59 4.31 -12.21 -4.37
CA ILE A 59 3.53 -13.44 -4.49
C ILE A 59 2.35 -13.29 -5.44
N GLN A 60 1.86 -14.40 -5.97
CA GLN A 60 0.64 -14.48 -6.75
C GLN A 60 -0.61 -14.59 -5.86
N PRO A 61 -1.81 -14.23 -6.36
CA PRO A 61 -3.04 -14.27 -5.57
C PRO A 61 -3.38 -15.65 -4.98
N ASN A 62 -3.04 -16.73 -5.70
CA ASN A 62 -3.26 -18.11 -5.27
C ASN A 62 -2.28 -18.57 -4.15
N GLU A 63 -1.23 -17.82 -3.88
CA GLU A 63 -0.23 -18.14 -2.86
C GLU A 63 -0.58 -17.55 -1.48
N VAL A 64 -1.48 -16.57 -1.41
CA VAL A 64 -1.90 -15.92 -0.15
C VAL A 64 -2.41 -16.94 0.88
N GLY A 65 -3.18 -17.93 0.42
CA GLY A 65 -3.67 -19.01 1.28
C GLY A 65 -2.58 -19.94 1.81
N GLN A 66 -1.40 -19.96 1.19
CA GLN A 66 -0.33 -20.92 1.45
C GLN A 66 0.75 -20.38 2.39
N ILE A 67 0.91 -19.05 2.47
CA ILE A 67 1.92 -18.41 3.30
C ILE A 67 1.41 -18.11 4.71
N GLU A 68 2.33 -17.96 5.65
CA GLU A 68 2.05 -17.41 6.98
C GLU A 68 2.15 -15.88 6.94
N LEU A 69 1.11 -15.21 7.46
CA LEU A 69 1.09 -13.76 7.63
C LEU A 69 1.32 -13.44 9.11
N ARG A 70 2.40 -12.72 9.41
CA ARG A 70 2.75 -12.27 10.76
C ARG A 70 2.24 -10.86 11.00
N PRO A 71 1.71 -10.53 12.20
CA PRO A 71 1.11 -9.22 12.45
C PRO A 71 2.05 -8.00 12.37
N ASP A 72 3.37 -8.21 12.31
CA ASP A 72 4.37 -7.15 12.16
C ASP A 72 4.63 -6.76 10.69
N GLN A 73 3.93 -7.40 9.73
CA GLN A 73 4.11 -7.19 8.30
C GLN A 73 3.12 -6.18 7.71
N ILE A 74 3.48 -5.69 6.52
CA ILE A 74 2.59 -4.98 5.60
C ILE A 74 2.23 -5.94 4.47
N LEU A 75 0.93 -6.17 4.26
CA LEU A 75 0.40 -6.87 3.10
C LEU A 75 -0.16 -5.83 2.12
N ILE A 76 0.42 -5.76 0.93
CA ILE A 76 -0.02 -4.90 -0.17
C ILE A 76 -0.71 -5.78 -1.22
N ILE A 77 -1.95 -5.47 -1.58
CA ILE A 77 -2.69 -6.17 -2.63
C ILE A 77 -2.93 -5.20 -3.78
N ASN A 78 -2.21 -5.40 -4.88
CA ASN A 78 -2.37 -4.58 -6.09
C ASN A 78 -3.72 -4.83 -6.76
N CYS A 79 -4.26 -3.80 -7.43
CA CYS A 79 -5.52 -3.88 -8.17
C CYS A 79 -5.46 -4.99 -9.25
N PRO A 80 -6.52 -5.81 -9.37
CA PRO A 80 -7.86 -5.62 -8.79
C PRO A 80 -8.10 -6.35 -7.46
N GLY A 81 -7.08 -7.04 -6.92
CA GLY A 81 -7.24 -7.84 -5.71
C GLY A 81 -7.98 -9.16 -5.93
N ASP A 82 -7.61 -9.92 -6.96
CA ASP A 82 -8.16 -11.24 -7.28
C ASP A 82 -7.65 -12.36 -6.34
N VAL A 83 -7.53 -12.07 -5.05
CA VAL A 83 -7.22 -13.07 -4.03
C VAL A 83 -8.41 -14.02 -3.90
N TYR A 84 -8.12 -15.31 -3.81
CA TYR A 84 -9.15 -16.34 -3.73
C TYR A 84 -9.98 -16.17 -2.45
N ASP A 85 -11.29 -16.37 -2.56
CA ASP A 85 -12.23 -16.13 -1.45
C ASP A 85 -11.88 -16.96 -0.20
N GLU A 86 -11.32 -18.15 -0.38
CA GLU A 86 -10.88 -19.03 0.71
C GLU A 86 -9.72 -18.42 1.53
N ALA A 87 -8.95 -17.50 0.96
CA ALA A 87 -7.85 -16.81 1.64
C ALA A 87 -8.29 -15.53 2.36
N LEU A 88 -9.50 -15.00 2.10
CA LEU A 88 -9.98 -13.77 2.72
C LEU A 88 -10.08 -13.84 4.26
N PRO A 89 -10.54 -14.94 4.89
CA PRO A 89 -10.53 -15.06 6.34
C PRO A 89 -9.12 -14.95 6.97
N LYS A 90 -8.08 -15.41 6.26
CA LYS A 90 -6.68 -15.28 6.67
C LYS A 90 -6.25 -13.80 6.65
N VAL A 91 -6.58 -13.07 5.57
CA VAL A 91 -6.29 -11.63 5.47
C VAL A 91 -7.02 -10.84 6.56
N HIS A 92 -8.30 -11.14 6.80
CA HIS A 92 -9.07 -10.53 7.89
C HIS A 92 -8.40 -10.75 9.25
N THR A 93 -7.99 -11.99 9.55
CA THR A 93 -7.33 -12.35 10.81
C THR A 93 -6.00 -11.63 10.98
N PHE A 94 -5.18 -11.57 9.93
CA PHE A 94 -3.92 -10.83 9.91
C PHE A 94 -4.10 -9.36 10.32
N VAL A 95 -5.10 -8.68 9.72
CA VAL A 95 -5.40 -7.28 10.06
C VAL A 95 -5.89 -7.14 11.50
N LYS A 96 -6.81 -8.02 11.95
CA LYS A 96 -7.30 -7.99 13.34
C LYS A 96 -6.21 -8.22 14.38
N GLN A 97 -5.12 -8.89 14.01
CA GLN A 97 -3.96 -9.12 14.88
C GLN A 97 -2.94 -7.97 14.87
N GLY A 98 -3.13 -6.93 14.04
CA GLY A 98 -2.27 -5.76 13.96
C GLY A 98 -1.51 -5.61 12.65
N GLY A 99 -1.65 -6.56 11.72
CA GLY A 99 -1.07 -6.49 10.39
C GLY A 99 -1.60 -5.31 9.59
N PHE A 100 -0.73 -4.68 8.80
CA PHE A 100 -1.12 -3.54 7.97
C PHE A 100 -1.55 -4.02 6.58
N LEU A 101 -2.79 -3.71 6.18
CA LEU A 101 -3.29 -4.01 4.84
C LEU A 101 -3.34 -2.74 4.00
N PHE A 102 -2.71 -2.78 2.83
CA PHE A 102 -2.77 -1.74 1.81
C PHE A 102 -3.43 -2.32 0.55
N THR A 103 -4.48 -1.65 0.07
CA THR A 103 -5.25 -2.05 -1.12
C THR A 103 -5.47 -0.86 -2.03
N THR A 104 -5.61 -1.10 -3.32
CA THR A 104 -5.87 -0.06 -4.33
C THR A 104 -7.12 -0.35 -5.16
N ASP A 105 -7.84 0.72 -5.51
CA ASP A 105 -8.92 0.71 -6.50
C ASP A 105 -9.94 -0.42 -6.30
N TRP A 106 -10.09 -1.36 -7.26
CA TRP A 106 -11.11 -2.42 -7.23
C TRP A 106 -10.92 -3.43 -6.10
N ALA A 107 -9.76 -3.45 -5.43
CA ALA A 107 -9.58 -4.20 -4.21
C ALA A 107 -10.52 -3.73 -3.08
N LEU A 108 -11.13 -2.54 -3.20
CA LEU A 108 -12.26 -2.15 -2.35
C LEU A 108 -13.37 -3.19 -2.38
N GLN A 109 -13.85 -3.57 -3.57
CA GLN A 109 -14.95 -4.53 -3.72
C GLN A 109 -14.48 -5.97 -3.53
N ASN A 110 -13.29 -6.29 -4.04
CA ASN A 110 -12.82 -7.67 -4.09
C ASN A 110 -12.21 -8.15 -2.77
N ILE A 111 -11.70 -7.22 -1.94
CA ILE A 111 -11.09 -7.51 -0.65
C ILE A 111 -11.83 -6.78 0.47
N LEU A 112 -11.71 -5.45 0.53
CA LEU A 112 -11.99 -4.66 1.73
C LEU A 112 -13.46 -4.75 2.16
N GLU A 113 -14.40 -4.59 1.25
CA GLU A 113 -15.84 -4.73 1.51
C GLU A 113 -16.22 -6.15 1.95
N LYS A 114 -15.53 -7.19 1.46
CA LYS A 114 -15.80 -8.58 1.84
C LYS A 114 -15.33 -8.90 3.26
N ILE A 115 -14.16 -8.39 3.67
CA ILE A 115 -13.57 -8.70 4.98
C ILE A 115 -13.92 -7.68 6.07
N PHE A 116 -14.26 -6.44 5.71
CA PHE A 116 -14.55 -5.32 6.60
C PHE A 116 -15.77 -4.50 6.13
N PRO A 117 -16.93 -5.13 5.91
CA PRO A 117 -18.11 -4.46 5.33
C PRO A 117 -18.63 -3.29 6.18
N GLU A 118 -18.36 -3.26 7.48
CA GLU A 118 -18.81 -2.21 8.38
C GLU A 118 -18.06 -0.89 8.23
N PHE A 119 -16.90 -0.87 7.56
CA PHE A 119 -16.04 0.31 7.46
C PHE A 119 -16.23 1.08 6.15
N VAL A 120 -16.15 0.40 5.01
CA VAL A 120 -16.27 1.03 3.69
C VAL A 120 -16.82 0.04 2.66
N LYS A 121 -17.66 0.55 1.76
CA LYS A 121 -18.28 -0.22 0.68
C LYS A 121 -18.34 0.60 -0.59
N TYR A 122 -18.36 -0.09 -1.73
CA TYR A 122 -18.66 0.57 -2.98
C TYR A 122 -20.12 1.01 -3.03
N ASN A 123 -20.36 2.25 -3.42
CA ASN A 123 -21.69 2.85 -3.47
C ASN A 123 -22.49 2.48 -4.73
N GLN A 124 -22.00 1.54 -5.54
CA GLN A 124 -22.61 1.10 -6.81
C GLN A 124 -22.69 2.19 -7.89
N ARG A 125 -21.87 3.24 -7.79
CA ARG A 125 -21.83 4.35 -8.75
C ARG A 125 -20.39 4.60 -9.21
N PRO A 126 -20.03 4.18 -10.43
CA PRO A 126 -18.69 4.42 -10.94
C PRO A 126 -18.56 5.89 -11.36
N THR A 127 -17.35 6.42 -11.26
CA THR A 127 -16.97 7.70 -11.88
C THR A 127 -16.31 7.44 -13.22
N GLY A 128 -16.27 8.45 -14.09
CA GLY A 128 -15.50 8.38 -15.34
C GLY A 128 -14.02 8.66 -15.10
N ASP A 129 -13.27 8.74 -16.20
CA ASP A 129 -11.89 9.23 -16.20
C ASP A 129 -11.89 10.75 -15.97
N ASP A 130 -11.88 11.13 -14.69
CA ASP A 130 -11.97 12.53 -14.27
C ASP A 130 -10.75 12.93 -13.42
N CYS A 131 -10.30 14.18 -13.60
CA CYS A 131 -9.34 14.79 -12.68
C CYS A 131 -10.10 15.45 -11.53
N VAL A 132 -9.91 14.94 -10.32
CA VAL A 132 -10.58 15.45 -9.11
C VAL A 132 -9.57 16.05 -8.13
N ALA A 133 -9.96 17.15 -7.48
CA ALA A 133 -9.14 17.73 -6.42
C ALA A 133 -9.26 16.88 -5.14
N VAL A 134 -8.12 16.51 -4.55
CA VAL A 134 -8.06 15.83 -3.25
C VAL A 134 -8.03 16.88 -2.16
N GLN A 135 -8.92 16.76 -1.16
CA GLN A 135 -8.97 17.67 -0.02
C GLN A 135 -8.46 16.98 1.25
N VAL A 136 -7.55 17.64 1.96
CA VAL A 136 -7.06 17.17 3.26
C VAL A 136 -8.09 17.49 4.34
N VAL A 137 -8.73 16.46 4.86
CA VAL A 137 -9.68 16.59 5.98
C VAL A 137 -8.96 16.64 7.32
N ASP A 138 -7.99 15.74 7.55
CA ASP A 138 -7.19 15.70 8.78
C ASP A 138 -5.74 16.10 8.49
N LYS A 139 -5.41 17.37 8.76
CA LYS A 139 -4.06 17.92 8.58
C LYS A 139 -3.02 17.36 9.57
N THR A 140 -3.46 16.65 10.61
CA THR A 140 -2.57 16.04 11.61
C THR A 140 -2.19 14.60 11.26
N ASN A 141 -2.81 14.03 10.23
CA ASN A 141 -2.55 12.66 9.81
C ASN A 141 -1.11 12.50 9.31
N LYS A 142 -0.35 11.64 9.99
CA LYS A 142 1.07 11.36 9.69
C LYS A 142 1.31 10.81 8.29
N PHE A 143 0.32 10.15 7.67
CA PHE A 143 0.43 9.69 6.28
C PHE A 143 0.47 10.84 5.27
N LEU A 144 0.00 12.03 5.65
CA LEU A 144 -0.06 13.21 4.78
C LEU A 144 1.14 14.13 4.94
N GLU A 145 2.05 13.83 5.88
CA GLU A 145 3.21 14.65 6.18
C GLU A 145 4.13 14.77 4.95
N GLY A 146 4.34 15.99 4.48
CA GLY A 146 5.19 16.29 3.33
C GLY A 146 4.56 16.04 1.95
N LEU A 147 3.31 15.57 1.88
CA LEU A 147 2.56 15.41 0.62
C LEU A 147 1.87 16.71 0.17
N PHE A 148 1.21 17.40 1.11
CA PHE A 148 0.53 18.67 0.84
C PHE A 148 1.31 19.83 1.47
N LYS A 149 1.29 21.01 0.83
CA LYS A 149 1.78 22.22 1.47
C LYS A 149 0.73 22.75 2.45
N ALA A 150 1.17 23.44 3.50
CA ALA A 150 0.27 23.96 4.54
C ALA A 150 -0.79 24.94 4.02
N ASP A 151 -0.57 25.53 2.84
CA ASP A 151 -1.34 26.64 2.26
C ASP A 151 -2.01 26.32 0.91
N GLU A 152 -2.12 25.04 0.52
CA GLU A 152 -2.94 24.60 -0.63
C GLU A 152 -4.21 23.88 -0.15
#